data_AF-A0A2T6A7E5-F1
#
_entry.id   AF-A0A2T6A7E5-F1
#
_cell.length_a   1.000
_cell.length_b   1.000
_cell.length_c   1.000
_cell.angle_alpha   90.00
_cell.angle_beta   90.00
_cell.angle_gamma   90.00
#
_symmetry.space_group_name_H-M   'P 1'
#
loop_
_entity.id
_entity.type
_entity.pdbx_description
1 polymer ?
#
loop_
_entity_poly.entity_id
_entity_poly.type
_entity_poly.pdbx_seq_one_letter_code
_entity_poly.pdbx_strand_id
1 'polypeptide(L)'
;MLVPSKVIDFDDQNNQINGHWMELQAIFEQADQCLVIDDPLKVVLDRIHDGVTQIGASAYLLSKLPLAVAGAEDDPAEVLLSRSFSAYRALVAADADWLSTRVASALAARASLELPESDRWIEQVSGATGLSVELLQQIVEHLDAGAFSGTSLEVVMALLDWLDTHPSLLLKLVRPESLEEMFGTPYKKLADDEARGKHALSWLRKLWPLWMSGVPLCELEKVFLERTTNLKQCKNARVFSLRLVPDLAFLAGLPGRLLAARLRAAEDETPVSTVLATLGSTVREGCDSPDNLAVRLHLTRSVSRVAARQHYDSIRHHIQPGSPNESFDDTLERIRNADIMASFDDIDDLSGDS
;
A
#
# COMPACT_ATOMS: atom_id res chain seq x y z
N MET A 1 6.49 20.64 9.30
CA MET A 1 6.34 21.10 10.69
C MET A 1 7.40 20.38 11.52
N LEU A 2 8.46 21.10 11.93
CA LEU A 2 9.52 20.54 12.78
C LEU A 2 9.02 20.57 14.23
N VAL A 3 8.80 19.40 14.83
CA VAL A 3 8.47 19.27 16.25
C VAL A 3 9.77 18.97 17.00
N PRO A 4 10.19 19.79 17.97
CA PRO A 4 11.43 19.57 18.71
C PRO A 4 11.40 18.24 19.47
N SER A 5 12.52 17.53 19.49
CA SER A 5 12.68 16.24 20.17
C SER A 5 12.85 16.33 21.69
N LYS A 6 12.98 17.54 22.24
CA LYS A 6 13.10 17.80 23.68
C LYS A 6 11.94 18.64 24.17
N VAL A 7 11.31 18.21 25.25
CA VAL A 7 10.23 18.94 25.94
C VAL A 7 10.84 20.17 26.62
N ILE A 8 10.24 21.34 26.40
CA ILE A 8 10.60 22.58 27.08
C ILE A 8 9.65 22.73 28.25
N ASP A 9 10.21 22.90 29.45
CA ASP A 9 9.45 23.14 30.67
C ASP A 9 9.41 24.64 30.97
N PHE A 10 8.26 25.14 31.42
CA PHE A 10 8.03 26.53 31.74
C PHE A 10 7.92 26.67 33.26
N ASP A 11 8.85 27.39 33.90
CA ASP A 11 8.73 27.70 35.33
C ASP A 11 7.86 28.94 35.53
N ASP A 12 6.55 28.71 35.71
CA ASP A 12 5.53 29.74 35.94
C ASP A 12 5.80 30.60 37.18
N GLN A 13 6.62 30.16 38.14
CA GLN A 13 6.86 30.93 39.36
C GLN A 13 7.90 32.02 39.18
N ASN A 14 8.87 31.81 38.28
CA ASN A 14 9.98 32.74 38.08
C ASN A 14 9.96 33.45 36.71
N ASN A 15 8.99 33.15 35.85
CA ASN A 15 8.89 33.70 34.49
C ASN A 15 10.19 33.48 33.68
N GLN A 16 10.87 32.36 33.93
CA GLN A 16 12.13 32.02 33.28
C GLN A 16 11.94 30.81 32.37
N ILE A 17 12.20 31.02 31.08
CA ILE A 17 12.29 29.93 30.10
C ILE A 17 13.73 29.39 30.16
N ASN A 18 13.88 28.08 30.32
CA ASN A 18 15.18 27.43 30.45
C ASN A 18 16.07 27.71 29.22
N GLY A 19 17.40 27.63 29.37
CA GLY A 19 18.41 28.14 28.42
C GLY A 19 18.32 27.65 26.95
N HIS A 20 17.53 26.62 26.67
CA HIS A 20 17.22 26.14 25.32
C HIS A 20 16.36 27.09 24.48
N TRP A 21 15.74 28.11 25.09
CA TRP A 21 15.07 29.19 24.36
C TRP A 21 16.03 29.96 23.46
N MET A 22 17.25 30.26 23.93
CA MET A 22 18.26 30.95 23.13
C MET A 22 18.80 30.09 21.98
N GLU A 23 18.89 28.77 22.16
CA GLU A 23 19.23 27.84 21.08
C GLU A 23 18.13 27.80 20.00
N LEU A 24 16.86 27.77 20.41
CA LEU A 24 15.74 27.84 19.46
C LEU A 24 15.67 29.19 18.76
N GLN A 25 15.88 30.29 19.47
CA GLN A 25 15.95 31.62 18.88
C GLN A 25 17.09 31.69 17.86
N ALA A 26 18.28 31.15 18.13
CA ALA A 26 19.37 31.10 17.16
C ALA A 26 19.06 30.23 15.93
N ILE A 27 18.28 29.15 16.09
CA ILE A 27 17.83 28.29 14.98
C ILE A 27 16.75 28.99 14.15
N PHE A 28 15.83 29.71 14.79
CA PHE A 28 14.74 30.44 14.13
C PHE A 28 15.14 31.83 13.63
N GLU A 29 16.23 32.44 14.12
CA GLU A 29 16.78 33.70 13.62
C GLU A 29 17.48 33.53 12.27
N GLN A 30 17.79 32.30 11.85
CA GLN A 30 18.26 31.97 10.50
C GLN A 30 17.11 31.85 9.47
N ALA A 31 15.97 32.54 9.71
CA ALA A 31 14.71 32.34 8.99
C ALA A 31 14.69 32.67 7.49
N ASP A 32 15.73 33.25 6.89
CA ASP A 32 15.71 33.63 5.47
C ASP A 32 16.89 33.07 4.66
N GLN A 33 17.18 31.76 4.81
CA GLN A 33 17.81 31.05 3.70
C GLN A 33 16.73 30.66 2.71
N CYS A 34 16.47 31.56 1.74
CA CYS A 34 15.78 31.21 0.50
C CYS A 34 16.61 30.16 -0.25
N LEU A 35 16.48 28.89 0.16
CA LEU A 35 17.05 27.78 -0.57
C LEU A 35 16.34 27.71 -1.92
N VAL A 36 17.11 27.83 -2.99
CA VAL A 36 16.61 27.60 -4.33
C VAL A 36 16.23 26.11 -4.41
N ILE A 37 14.93 25.84 -4.40
CA ILE A 37 14.41 24.48 -4.60
C ILE A 37 14.58 24.17 -6.08
N ASP A 38 15.57 23.33 -6.38
CA ASP A 38 15.74 22.78 -7.72
C ASP A 38 14.67 21.73 -7.98
N ASP A 39 14.01 21.84 -9.13
CA ASP A 39 13.04 20.86 -9.57
C ASP A 39 13.76 19.75 -10.36
N PRO A 40 13.84 18.52 -9.85
CA PRO A 40 14.46 17.41 -10.57
C PRO A 40 13.73 17.10 -11.88
N LEU A 41 12.42 17.41 -12.00
CA LEU A 41 11.64 17.15 -13.20
C LEU A 41 12.13 17.98 -14.39
N LYS A 42 12.62 19.21 -14.14
CA LYS A 42 13.16 20.09 -15.20
C LYS A 42 14.30 19.40 -15.94
N VAL A 43 15.24 18.84 -15.19
CA VAL A 43 16.42 18.14 -15.73
C VAL A 43 16.01 16.89 -16.53
N VAL A 44 15.00 16.16 -16.05
CA VAL A 44 14.50 14.97 -16.74
C VAL A 44 13.80 15.34 -18.05
N LEU A 45 12.96 16.39 -18.04
CA LEU A 45 12.27 16.88 -19.24
C LEU A 45 13.24 17.43 -20.29
N ASP A 46 14.29 18.16 -19.87
CA ASP A 46 15.34 18.61 -20.77
C ASP A 46 16.07 17.43 -21.43
N ARG A 47 16.42 16.39 -20.65
CA ARG A 47 17.04 15.17 -21.20
C ARG A 47 16.16 14.44 -22.20
N ILE A 48 14.85 14.36 -21.92
CA ILE A 48 13.88 13.73 -22.84
C ILE A 48 13.79 14.55 -24.12
N HIS A 49 13.74 15.87 -24.01
CA HIS A 49 13.77 16.79 -25.16
C HIS A 49 15.04 16.65 -26.00
N ASP A 50 16.19 16.43 -25.35
CA ASP A 50 17.47 16.15 -25.99
C ASP A 50 17.58 14.72 -26.57
N GLY A 51 16.51 13.92 -26.51
CA GLY A 51 16.42 12.59 -27.09
C GLY A 51 16.89 11.45 -26.18
N VAL A 52 17.26 11.72 -24.92
CA VAL A 52 17.62 10.68 -23.94
C VAL A 52 16.34 10.12 -23.33
N THR A 53 15.75 9.12 -23.98
CA THR A 53 14.45 8.54 -23.59
C THR A 53 14.55 7.15 -22.96
N GLN A 54 15.62 6.41 -23.23
CA GLN A 54 15.73 4.97 -22.91
C GLN A 54 16.54 4.64 -21.65
N ILE A 55 17.08 5.64 -20.94
CA ILE A 55 18.02 5.41 -19.82
C ILE A 55 17.66 6.26 -18.59
N GLY A 56 17.85 5.69 -17.41
CA GLY A 56 17.82 6.39 -16.12
C GLY A 56 16.47 7.05 -15.80
N ALA A 57 16.52 8.26 -15.25
CA ALA A 57 15.33 8.99 -14.83
C ALA A 57 14.37 9.33 -15.99
N SER A 58 14.86 9.45 -17.22
CA SER A 58 14.04 9.71 -18.40
C SER A 58 13.15 8.52 -18.75
N ALA A 59 13.74 7.32 -18.85
CA ALA A 59 12.98 6.10 -19.06
C ALA A 59 12.00 5.85 -17.92
N TYR A 60 12.45 6.10 -16.68
CA TYR A 60 11.59 5.98 -15.51
C TYR A 60 10.37 6.92 -15.61
N LEU A 61 10.57 8.22 -15.85
CA LEU A 61 9.47 9.16 -16.00
C LEU A 61 8.51 8.75 -17.12
N LEU A 62 9.03 8.45 -18.32
CA LEU A 62 8.22 8.05 -19.47
C LEU A 62 7.39 6.79 -19.19
N SER A 63 7.95 5.81 -18.49
CA SER A 63 7.23 4.58 -18.06
C SER A 63 6.13 4.84 -17.03
N LYS A 64 6.10 6.02 -16.43
CA LYS A 64 5.14 6.44 -15.40
C LYS A 64 4.16 7.49 -15.88
N LEU A 65 4.34 8.03 -17.08
CA LEU A 65 3.37 8.95 -17.64
C LEU A 65 2.06 8.18 -17.93
N PRO A 66 0.91 8.72 -17.51
CA PRO A 66 -0.39 8.17 -17.87
C PRO A 66 -0.51 7.96 -19.38
N LEU A 67 -1.19 6.89 -19.78
CA LEU A 67 -1.51 6.67 -21.18
C LEU A 67 -2.72 7.52 -21.58
N ALA A 68 -2.78 7.90 -22.86
CA ALA A 68 -3.97 8.51 -23.43
C ALA A 68 -5.16 7.56 -23.28
N VAL A 69 -6.30 8.10 -22.87
CA VAL A 69 -7.55 7.35 -22.70
C VAL A 69 -8.46 7.68 -23.89
N ALA A 70 -8.91 6.66 -24.62
CA ALA A 70 -9.84 6.85 -25.72
C ALA A 70 -11.13 7.57 -25.25
N GLY A 71 -11.44 8.71 -25.88
CA GLY A 71 -12.62 9.53 -25.56
C GLY A 71 -12.40 10.62 -24.50
N ALA A 72 -11.20 10.76 -23.93
CA ALA A 72 -10.86 11.92 -23.11
C ALA A 72 -10.54 13.15 -23.98
N GLU A 73 -10.96 14.34 -23.56
CA GLU A 73 -10.65 15.61 -24.27
C GLU A 73 -9.16 15.97 -24.21
N ASP A 74 -8.52 15.72 -23.07
CA ASP A 74 -7.12 16.05 -22.82
C ASP A 74 -6.29 14.78 -22.54
N ASP A 75 -5.02 14.77 -22.97
CA ASP A 75 -4.07 13.72 -22.59
C ASP A 75 -3.72 13.84 -21.09
N PRO A 76 -3.97 12.81 -20.26
CA PRO A 76 -3.70 12.87 -18.83
C PRO A 76 -2.22 13.09 -18.49
N ALA A 77 -1.28 12.67 -19.35
CA ALA A 77 0.14 12.96 -19.19
C ALA A 77 0.44 14.45 -19.46
N GLU A 78 -0.23 15.05 -20.44
CA GLU A 78 -0.11 16.49 -20.71
C GLU A 78 -0.60 17.32 -19.53
N VAL A 79 -1.77 16.97 -18.99
CA VAL A 79 -2.35 17.63 -17.81
C VAL A 79 -1.44 17.50 -16.60
N LEU A 80 -0.89 16.30 -16.37
CA LEU A 80 0.04 16.04 -15.27
C LEU A 80 1.32 16.87 -15.38
N LEU A 81 1.95 16.87 -16.56
CA LEU A 81 3.20 17.61 -16.79
C LEU A 81 2.99 19.13 -16.75
N SER A 82 1.90 19.61 -17.33
CA SER A 82 1.53 21.05 -17.33
C SER A 82 1.19 21.60 -15.95
N ARG A 83 0.85 20.72 -14.98
CA ARG A 83 0.60 21.10 -13.58
C ARG A 83 1.81 20.88 -12.66
N SER A 84 2.95 20.47 -13.21
CA SER A 84 4.17 20.25 -12.43
C SER A 84 4.79 21.56 -11.92
N PHE A 85 5.67 21.45 -10.91
CA PHE A 85 6.39 22.60 -10.39
C PHE A 85 7.31 23.24 -11.46
N SER A 86 7.87 22.44 -12.36
CA SER A 86 8.66 22.90 -13.51
C SER A 86 7.83 23.73 -14.46
N ALA A 87 6.61 23.29 -14.75
CA ALA A 87 5.67 24.03 -15.58
C ALA A 87 5.28 25.36 -14.93
N TYR A 88 4.99 25.35 -13.63
CA TYR A 88 4.74 26.58 -12.88
C TYR A 88 5.93 27.55 -12.95
N ARG A 89 7.16 27.08 -12.75
CA ARG A 89 8.36 27.93 -12.86
C ARG A 89 8.56 28.50 -14.26
N ALA A 90 8.32 27.71 -15.30
CA ALA A 90 8.41 28.16 -16.69
C ALA A 90 7.36 29.25 -16.98
N LEU A 91 6.13 29.09 -16.50
CA LEU A 91 5.07 30.11 -16.63
C LEU A 91 5.43 31.40 -15.90
N VAL A 92 5.95 31.32 -14.67
CA VAL A 92 6.42 32.50 -13.90
C VAL A 92 7.59 33.20 -14.60
N ALA A 93 8.47 32.45 -15.25
CA ALA A 93 9.59 32.97 -16.02
C ALA A 93 9.22 33.43 -17.45
N ALA A 94 7.94 33.35 -17.83
CA ALA A 94 7.44 33.60 -19.19
C ALA A 94 8.11 32.74 -20.28
N ASP A 95 8.58 31.54 -19.93
CA ASP A 95 9.23 30.57 -20.82
C ASP A 95 8.23 29.50 -21.30
N ALA A 96 7.19 29.95 -22.00
CA ALA A 96 6.13 29.08 -22.51
C ALA A 96 6.63 28.12 -23.61
N ASP A 97 7.69 28.51 -24.33
CA ASP A 97 8.30 27.68 -25.37
C ASP A 97 9.02 26.48 -24.75
N TRP A 98 9.77 26.67 -23.66
CA TRP A 98 10.35 25.57 -22.92
C TRP A 98 9.26 24.57 -22.48
N LEU A 99 8.19 25.04 -21.84
CA LEU A 99 7.15 24.14 -21.35
C LEU A 99 6.50 23.34 -22.49
N SER A 100 6.04 24.03 -23.53
CA SER A 100 5.34 23.39 -24.65
C SER A 100 6.22 22.38 -25.40
N THR A 101 7.47 22.74 -25.69
CA THR A 101 8.40 21.85 -26.41
C THR A 101 8.79 20.62 -25.60
N ARG A 102 9.00 20.74 -24.28
CA ARG A 102 9.38 19.61 -23.41
C ARG A 102 8.19 18.67 -23.17
N VAL A 103 7.00 19.21 -22.96
CA VAL A 103 5.78 18.40 -22.83
C VAL A 103 5.51 17.66 -24.14
N ALA A 104 5.56 18.34 -25.28
CA ALA A 104 5.40 17.70 -26.59
C ALA A 104 6.44 16.60 -26.84
N SER A 105 7.70 16.83 -26.45
CA SER A 105 8.77 15.83 -26.58
C SER A 105 8.55 14.62 -25.69
N ALA A 106 8.08 14.81 -24.46
CA ALA A 106 7.73 13.73 -23.56
C ALA A 106 6.54 12.90 -24.07
N LEU A 107 5.51 13.56 -24.61
CA LEU A 107 4.36 12.89 -25.22
C LEU A 107 4.76 12.12 -26.49
N ALA A 108 5.58 12.72 -27.36
CA ALA A 108 6.09 12.05 -28.56
C ALA A 108 6.98 10.84 -28.20
N ALA A 109 7.86 10.99 -27.21
CA ALA A 109 8.69 9.90 -26.71
C ALA A 109 7.82 8.77 -26.11
N ARG A 110 6.77 9.12 -25.35
CA ARG A 110 5.79 8.15 -24.83
C ARG A 110 5.06 7.43 -25.98
N ALA A 111 4.66 8.15 -27.02
CA ALA A 111 3.99 7.59 -28.21
C ALA A 111 4.90 6.74 -29.11
N SER A 112 6.23 6.85 -28.96
CA SER A 112 7.17 5.98 -29.68
C SER A 112 7.40 4.62 -29.02
N LEU A 113 6.92 4.44 -27.78
CA LEU A 113 6.99 3.20 -27.00
C LEU A 113 5.80 2.25 -27.26
N GLU A 114 5.00 2.54 -28.30
CA GLU A 114 3.65 2.03 -28.44
C GLU A 114 3.54 0.60 -29.03
N LEU A 115 3.06 -0.34 -28.19
CA LEU A 115 2.39 -1.60 -28.55
C LEU A 115 0.86 -1.36 -28.75
N PRO A 116 0.10 -2.28 -29.38
CA PRO A 116 -1.34 -2.13 -29.61
C PRO A 116 -2.15 -1.85 -28.32
N GLU A 117 -3.23 -1.06 -28.41
CA GLU A 117 -4.04 -0.58 -27.25
C GLU A 117 -4.55 -1.70 -26.33
N SER A 118 -4.92 -2.88 -26.86
CA SER A 118 -5.38 -4.02 -26.07
C SER A 118 -4.30 -4.62 -25.18
N ASP A 119 -3.03 -4.40 -25.51
CA ASP A 119 -1.89 -4.98 -24.80
C ASP A 119 -1.37 -4.07 -23.67
N ARG A 120 -1.88 -2.83 -23.55
CA ARG A 120 -1.32 -1.82 -22.64
C ARG A 120 -1.87 -1.76 -21.21
N TRP A 121 -2.72 -2.72 -20.85
CA TRP A 121 -3.38 -2.71 -19.55
C TRP A 121 -2.37 -2.82 -18.40
N ILE A 122 -1.23 -3.50 -18.62
CA ILE A 122 -0.20 -3.66 -17.61
C ILE A 122 0.61 -2.36 -17.41
N GLU A 123 0.81 -1.57 -18.46
CA GLU A 123 1.41 -0.23 -18.42
C GLU A 123 0.50 0.74 -17.66
N GLN A 124 -0.82 0.65 -17.83
CA GLN A 124 -1.77 1.44 -17.04
C GLN A 124 -1.66 1.11 -15.54
N VAL A 125 -1.55 -0.18 -15.19
CA VAL A 125 -1.33 -0.60 -13.80
C VAL A 125 0.04 -0.13 -13.30
N SER A 126 1.08 -0.20 -14.12
CA SER A 126 2.43 0.34 -13.81
C SER A 126 2.38 1.84 -13.50
N GLY A 127 1.67 2.62 -14.31
CA GLY A 127 1.49 4.06 -14.11
C GLY A 127 0.72 4.36 -12.82
N ALA A 128 -0.36 3.62 -12.55
CA ALA A 128 -1.19 3.82 -11.36
C ALA A 128 -0.52 3.36 -10.05
N THR A 129 0.38 2.37 -10.11
CA THR A 129 1.01 1.77 -8.92
C THR A 129 2.44 2.24 -8.67
N GLY A 130 3.12 2.80 -9.68
CA GLY A 130 4.54 3.12 -9.58
C GLY A 130 5.49 1.91 -9.74
N LEU A 131 4.97 0.70 -9.95
CA LEU A 131 5.76 -0.53 -10.13
C LEU A 131 6.15 -0.75 -11.60
N SER A 132 7.30 -1.34 -11.87
CA SER A 132 7.74 -1.57 -13.27
C SER A 132 6.95 -2.68 -13.94
N VAL A 133 6.82 -2.62 -15.26
CA VAL A 133 6.08 -3.63 -16.04
C VAL A 133 6.69 -5.02 -15.86
N GLU A 134 8.02 -5.12 -15.78
CA GLU A 134 8.72 -6.39 -15.59
C GLU A 134 8.38 -7.05 -14.24
N LEU A 135 8.18 -6.25 -13.19
CA LEU A 135 7.75 -6.77 -11.90
C LEU A 135 6.30 -7.23 -11.96
N LEU A 136 5.42 -6.40 -12.54
CA LEU A 136 4.00 -6.73 -12.65
C LEU A 136 3.80 -8.00 -13.50
N GLN A 137 4.59 -8.16 -14.56
CA GLN A 137 4.54 -9.33 -15.44
C GLN A 137 4.87 -10.63 -14.70
N GLN A 138 5.81 -10.61 -13.75
CA GLN A 138 6.08 -11.79 -12.90
C GLN A 138 4.84 -12.18 -12.07
N ILE A 139 4.11 -11.20 -11.52
CA ILE A 139 2.87 -11.48 -10.78
C ILE A 139 1.81 -12.07 -11.72
N VAL A 140 1.71 -11.58 -12.97
CA VAL A 140 0.80 -12.13 -13.98
C VAL A 140 1.15 -13.58 -14.32
N GLU A 141 2.44 -13.89 -14.53
CA GLU A 141 2.90 -15.25 -14.79
C GLU A 141 2.56 -16.21 -13.65
N HIS A 142 2.73 -15.78 -12.39
CA HIS A 142 2.31 -16.55 -11.22
C HIS A 142 0.79 -16.72 -11.14
N LEU A 143 0.03 -15.70 -11.52
CA LEU A 143 -1.42 -15.76 -11.59
C LEU A 143 -1.88 -16.78 -12.64
N ASP A 144 -1.27 -16.79 -13.82
CA ASP A 144 -1.58 -17.71 -14.92
C ASP A 144 -1.16 -19.14 -14.62
N ALA A 145 -0.11 -19.32 -13.82
CA ALA A 145 0.27 -20.61 -13.26
C ALA A 145 -0.69 -21.11 -12.15
N GLY A 146 -1.70 -20.32 -11.76
CA GLY A 146 -2.68 -20.68 -10.75
C GLY A 146 -2.20 -20.53 -9.29
N ALA A 147 -1.07 -19.84 -9.07
CA ALA A 147 -0.45 -19.73 -7.74
C ALA A 147 -1.33 -18.94 -6.75
N PHE A 148 -2.19 -18.06 -7.22
CA PHE A 148 -3.05 -17.19 -6.40
C PHE A 148 -4.50 -17.69 -6.35
N SER A 149 -4.67 -18.95 -5.98
CA SER A 149 -5.98 -19.60 -5.80
C SER A 149 -6.18 -20.08 -4.35
N GLY A 150 -7.42 -20.32 -3.96
CA GLY A 150 -7.78 -20.78 -2.61
C GLY A 150 -8.14 -19.65 -1.65
N THR A 151 -7.81 -19.85 -0.37
CA THR A 151 -8.12 -18.94 0.74
C THR A 151 -7.21 -17.70 0.74
N SER A 152 -7.63 -16.63 1.43
CA SER A 152 -6.82 -15.42 1.56
C SER A 152 -5.42 -15.70 2.14
N LEU A 153 -5.30 -16.65 3.07
CA LEU A 153 -4.02 -17.04 3.65
C LEU A 153 -3.15 -17.79 2.63
N GLU A 154 -3.72 -18.72 1.87
CA GLU A 154 -2.98 -19.45 0.81
C GLU A 154 -2.42 -18.49 -0.24
N VAL A 155 -3.21 -17.49 -0.68
CA VAL A 155 -2.73 -16.48 -1.63
C VAL A 155 -1.60 -15.63 -1.03
N VAL A 156 -1.69 -15.23 0.25
CA VAL A 156 -0.62 -14.49 0.93
C VAL A 156 0.65 -15.34 1.05
N MET A 157 0.53 -16.62 1.37
CA MET A 157 1.67 -17.53 1.43
C MET A 157 2.30 -17.73 0.05
N ALA A 158 1.50 -17.85 -1.01
CA ALA A 158 1.99 -17.92 -2.39
C ALA A 158 2.75 -16.64 -2.81
N LEU A 159 2.30 -15.45 -2.38
CA LEU A 159 3.04 -14.20 -2.58
C LEU A 159 4.40 -14.21 -1.88
N LEU A 160 4.47 -14.73 -0.65
CA LEU A 160 5.73 -14.87 0.07
C LEU A 160 6.64 -15.92 -0.57
N ASP A 161 6.09 -17.02 -1.07
CA ASP A 161 6.82 -18.06 -1.80
C ASP A 161 7.43 -17.52 -3.10
N TRP A 162 6.69 -16.70 -3.84
CA TRP A 162 7.22 -15.96 -4.98
C TRP A 162 8.37 -15.04 -4.56
N LEU A 163 8.20 -14.24 -3.51
CA LEU A 163 9.24 -13.32 -3.05
C LEU A 163 10.50 -14.05 -2.55
N ASP A 164 10.38 -15.26 -2.03
CA ASP A 164 11.56 -16.06 -1.63
C ASP A 164 12.42 -16.49 -2.83
N THR A 165 11.88 -16.52 -4.05
CA THR A 165 12.68 -16.77 -5.26
C THR A 165 13.60 -15.60 -5.60
N HIS A 166 13.18 -14.36 -5.30
CA HIS A 166 13.95 -13.14 -5.53
C HIS A 166 13.73 -12.13 -4.38
N PRO A 167 14.33 -12.36 -3.20
CA PRO A 167 14.07 -11.59 -1.99
C PRO A 167 14.28 -10.08 -2.10
N SER A 168 15.23 -9.65 -2.93
CA SER A 168 15.46 -8.22 -3.20
C SER A 168 14.21 -7.49 -3.78
N LEU A 169 13.27 -8.19 -4.42
CA LEU A 169 12.03 -7.60 -4.93
C LEU A 169 11.13 -7.04 -3.82
N LEU A 170 11.23 -7.58 -2.60
CA LEU A 170 10.46 -7.07 -1.46
C LEU A 170 10.72 -5.57 -1.24
N LEU A 171 11.97 -5.11 -1.44
CA LEU A 171 12.36 -3.72 -1.23
C LEU A 171 11.82 -2.77 -2.32
N LYS A 172 11.30 -3.31 -3.42
CA LYS A 172 10.56 -2.55 -4.45
C LYS A 172 9.07 -2.43 -4.13
N LEU A 173 8.54 -3.32 -3.29
CA LEU A 173 7.12 -3.45 -2.98
C LEU A 173 6.76 -2.90 -1.60
N VAL A 174 7.73 -2.89 -0.70
CA VAL A 174 7.61 -2.39 0.67
C VAL A 174 8.62 -1.28 0.86
N ARG A 175 8.19 -0.18 1.50
CA ARG A 175 9.07 0.98 1.71
C ARG A 175 10.25 0.58 2.59
N PRO A 176 11.50 0.88 2.19
CA PRO A 176 12.70 0.58 2.99
C PRO A 176 12.61 1.12 4.42
N GLU A 177 12.05 2.33 4.58
CA GLU A 177 11.82 2.99 5.87
C GLU A 177 11.00 2.11 6.83
N SER A 178 9.95 1.47 6.31
CA SER A 178 9.04 0.62 7.09
C SER A 178 9.76 -0.63 7.60
N LEU A 179 10.62 -1.24 6.77
CA LEU A 179 11.42 -2.40 7.13
C LEU A 179 12.52 -2.04 8.12
N GLU A 180 13.16 -0.89 7.93
CA GLU A 180 14.19 -0.37 8.83
C GLU A 180 13.64 -0.02 10.21
N GLU A 181 12.45 0.59 10.29
CA GLU A 181 11.79 0.90 11.56
C GLU A 181 11.40 -0.40 12.30
N MET A 182 10.98 -1.43 11.56
CA MET A 182 10.58 -2.73 12.12
C MET A 182 11.77 -3.52 12.67
N PHE A 183 12.85 -3.66 11.89
CA PHE A 183 13.95 -4.59 12.19
C PHE A 183 15.21 -3.90 12.74
N GLY A 184 15.28 -2.56 12.68
CA GLY A 184 16.28 -1.75 13.34
C GLY A 184 17.73 -1.97 12.86
N THR A 185 18.68 -1.68 13.74
CA THR A 185 20.12 -1.69 13.44
C THR A 185 20.66 -3.00 12.87
N PRO A 186 20.24 -4.20 13.35
CA PRO A 186 20.69 -5.46 12.75
C PRO A 186 20.36 -5.57 11.27
N TYR A 187 19.18 -5.13 10.86
CA TYR A 187 18.74 -5.12 9.46
C TYR A 187 19.54 -4.13 8.61
N LYS A 188 19.79 -2.92 9.12
CA LYS A 188 20.59 -1.90 8.41
C LYS A 188 22.03 -2.35 8.13
N LYS A 189 22.58 -3.21 8.99
CA LYS A 189 23.94 -3.77 8.87
C LYS A 189 24.07 -4.92 7.87
N LEU A 190 22.96 -5.40 7.31
CA LEU A 190 22.99 -6.43 6.26
C LEU A 190 23.65 -5.87 5.00
N ALA A 191 24.45 -6.72 4.34
CA ALA A 191 25.39 -6.31 3.30
C ALA A 191 24.72 -5.87 1.99
N ASP A 192 23.63 -6.54 1.61
CA ASP A 192 22.92 -6.32 0.35
C ASP A 192 21.41 -6.47 0.51
N ASP A 193 20.68 -6.05 -0.52
CA ASP A 193 19.22 -6.06 -0.56
C ASP A 193 18.64 -7.49 -0.57
N GLU A 194 19.41 -8.46 -1.04
CA GLU A 194 19.04 -9.88 -1.02
C GLU A 194 18.99 -10.42 0.43
N ALA A 195 20.04 -10.15 1.22
CA ALA A 195 20.10 -10.52 2.63
C ALA A 195 19.02 -9.82 3.45
N ARG A 196 18.76 -8.52 3.15
CA ARG A 196 17.66 -7.75 3.75
C ARG A 196 16.30 -8.36 3.43
N GLY A 197 16.06 -8.69 2.16
CA GLY A 197 14.84 -9.36 1.70
C GLY A 197 14.61 -10.66 2.46
N LYS A 198 15.61 -11.56 2.50
CA LYS A 198 15.52 -12.85 3.22
C LYS A 198 15.20 -12.68 4.69
N HIS A 199 15.88 -11.72 5.35
CA HIS A 199 15.63 -11.44 6.76
C HIS A 199 14.17 -10.99 6.99
N ALA A 200 13.68 -10.04 6.19
CA ALA A 200 12.32 -9.54 6.32
C ALA A 200 11.27 -10.63 6.01
N LEU A 201 11.44 -11.40 4.92
CA LEU A 201 10.52 -12.48 4.54
C LEU A 201 10.40 -13.54 5.64
N SER A 202 11.51 -13.90 6.30
CA SER A 202 11.50 -14.86 7.42
C SER A 202 10.59 -14.43 8.58
N TRP A 203 10.50 -13.12 8.83
CA TRP A 203 9.61 -12.56 9.85
C TRP A 203 8.18 -12.38 9.33
N LEU A 204 8.01 -11.94 8.08
CA LEU A 204 6.69 -11.79 7.47
C LEU A 204 5.92 -13.13 7.45
N ARG A 205 6.60 -14.24 7.17
CA ARG A 205 6.00 -15.60 7.25
C ARG A 205 5.44 -15.94 8.64
N LYS A 206 6.02 -15.38 9.71
CA LYS A 206 5.54 -15.60 11.09
C LYS A 206 4.43 -14.62 11.47
N LEU A 207 4.58 -13.35 11.11
CA LEU A 207 3.74 -12.25 11.62
C LEU A 207 2.46 -12.04 10.79
N TRP A 208 2.54 -12.20 9.47
CA TRP A 208 1.42 -11.91 8.58
C TRP A 208 0.21 -12.85 8.82
N PRO A 209 0.38 -14.18 8.98
CA PRO A 209 -0.75 -15.06 9.32
C PRO A 209 -1.41 -14.71 10.66
N LEU A 210 -0.62 -14.33 11.67
CA LEU A 210 -1.15 -13.90 12.98
C LEU A 210 -1.90 -12.57 12.88
N TRP A 211 -1.43 -11.66 12.05
CA TRP A 211 -2.16 -10.42 11.79
C TRP A 211 -3.51 -10.70 11.13
N MET A 212 -3.58 -11.62 10.17
CA MET A 212 -4.83 -11.97 9.49
C MET A 212 -5.80 -12.78 10.37
N SER A 213 -5.29 -13.55 11.34
CA SER A 213 -6.14 -14.35 12.24
C SER A 213 -6.89 -13.55 13.30
N GLY A 214 -6.73 -12.22 13.35
CA GLY A 214 -7.44 -11.38 14.31
C GLY A 214 -6.87 -11.39 15.74
N VAL A 215 -5.75 -12.09 16.02
CA VAL A 215 -5.22 -12.20 17.39
C VAL A 215 -4.72 -10.86 17.95
N PRO A 216 -4.78 -10.61 19.28
CA PRO A 216 -4.32 -9.36 19.87
C PRO A 216 -2.85 -9.00 19.55
N LEU A 217 -2.52 -7.69 19.59
CA LEU A 217 -1.14 -7.23 19.33
C LEU A 217 -0.10 -7.84 20.27
N CYS A 218 -0.49 -8.23 21.49
CA CYS A 218 0.42 -8.91 22.40
C CYS A 218 0.85 -10.28 21.89
N GLU A 219 0.02 -11.01 21.13
CA GLU A 219 0.42 -12.28 20.52
C GLU A 219 1.45 -12.08 19.41
N LEU A 220 1.30 -11.02 18.60
CA LEU A 220 2.31 -10.64 17.61
C LEU A 220 3.62 -10.25 18.30
N GLU A 221 3.55 -9.48 19.39
CA GLU A 221 4.72 -9.05 20.15
C GLU A 221 5.49 -10.24 20.75
N LYS A 222 4.78 -11.27 21.26
CA LYS A 222 5.40 -12.49 21.79
C LYS A 222 6.23 -13.21 20.73
N VAL A 223 5.69 -13.31 19.52
CA VAL A 223 6.39 -13.94 18.38
C VAL A 223 7.60 -13.11 17.96
N PHE A 224 7.45 -11.78 17.92
CA PHE A 224 8.57 -10.91 17.57
C PHE A 224 9.72 -10.94 18.58
N LEU A 225 9.41 -10.91 19.88
CA LEU A 225 10.41 -10.92 20.94
C LEU A 225 10.91 -12.33 21.30
N GLU A 226 10.31 -13.37 20.73
CA GLU A 226 10.51 -14.77 21.11
C GLU A 226 10.37 -14.99 22.63
N ARG A 227 9.41 -14.29 23.24
CA ARG A 227 9.20 -14.26 24.71
C ARG A 227 7.72 -14.26 25.03
N THR A 228 7.33 -14.97 26.09
CA THR A 228 5.93 -15.11 26.49
C THR A 228 5.52 -14.21 27.66
N THR A 229 6.47 -13.61 28.37
CA THR A 229 6.23 -12.79 29.58
C THR A 229 6.97 -11.45 29.53
N ASN A 230 6.55 -10.51 30.38
CA ASN A 230 7.18 -9.19 30.55
C ASN A 230 7.28 -8.33 29.27
N LEU A 231 6.25 -8.38 28.42
CA LEU A 231 6.20 -7.59 27.17
C LEU A 231 6.23 -6.08 27.42
N LYS A 232 5.65 -5.62 28.54
CA LYS A 232 5.42 -4.21 28.94
C LYS A 232 4.58 -3.41 27.93
N GLN A 233 5.06 -3.26 26.69
CA GLN A 233 4.43 -2.53 25.60
C GLN A 233 4.52 -3.33 24.30
N CYS A 234 3.48 -3.28 23.46
CA CYS A 234 3.46 -3.94 22.15
C CYS A 234 4.07 -3.03 21.07
N LYS A 235 5.34 -2.64 21.24
CA LYS A 235 5.98 -1.65 20.36
C LYS A 235 6.18 -2.21 18.95
N ASN A 236 6.70 -3.43 18.82
CA ASN A 236 7.01 -4.02 17.52
C ASN A 236 5.74 -4.39 16.77
N ALA A 237 4.74 -4.96 17.45
CA ALA A 237 3.43 -5.25 16.86
C ALA A 237 2.71 -3.97 16.40
N ARG A 238 2.89 -2.86 17.13
CA ARG A 238 2.35 -1.54 16.71
C ARG A 238 3.08 -1.00 15.47
N VAL A 239 4.40 -1.09 15.42
CA VAL A 239 5.16 -0.71 14.21
C VAL A 239 4.74 -1.58 13.01
N PHE A 240 4.65 -2.90 13.19
CA PHE A 240 4.17 -3.82 12.16
C PHE A 240 2.80 -3.39 11.60
N SER A 241 1.82 -3.17 12.49
CA SER A 241 0.46 -2.81 12.08
C SER A 241 0.35 -1.40 11.47
N LEU A 242 1.11 -0.42 11.94
CA LEU A 242 1.00 0.96 11.46
C LEU A 242 1.88 1.26 10.24
N ARG A 243 3.02 0.58 10.10
CA ARG A 243 4.02 0.86 9.05
C ARG A 243 4.02 -0.19 7.96
N LEU A 244 4.01 -1.46 8.34
CA LEU A 244 4.22 -2.56 7.41
C LEU A 244 2.92 -3.04 6.76
N VAL A 245 1.85 -3.22 7.55
CA VAL A 245 0.55 -3.69 7.05
C VAL A 245 0.00 -2.86 5.88
N PRO A 246 0.10 -1.51 5.84
CA PRO A 246 -0.32 -0.76 4.67
C PRO A 246 0.40 -1.16 3.37
N ASP A 247 1.70 -1.43 3.45
CA ASP A 247 2.52 -1.85 2.30
C ASP A 247 2.19 -3.30 1.92
N LEU A 248 1.99 -4.17 2.91
CA LEU A 248 1.56 -5.57 2.69
C LEU A 248 0.16 -5.65 2.07
N ALA A 249 -0.76 -4.77 2.48
CA ALA A 249 -2.10 -4.67 1.92
C ALA A 249 -2.07 -4.20 0.46
N PHE A 250 -1.15 -3.29 0.12
CA PHE A 250 -0.91 -2.88 -1.25
C PHE A 250 -0.40 -4.07 -2.08
N LEU A 251 0.64 -4.77 -1.61
CA LEU A 251 1.20 -5.96 -2.24
C LEU A 251 0.13 -7.04 -2.48
N ALA A 252 -0.65 -7.36 -1.46
CA ALA A 252 -1.67 -8.40 -1.54
C ALA A 252 -2.83 -8.04 -2.48
N GLY A 253 -3.07 -6.75 -2.73
CA GLY A 253 -4.07 -6.29 -3.70
C GLY A 253 -3.60 -6.35 -5.16
N LEU A 254 -2.31 -6.55 -5.44
CA LEU A 254 -1.78 -6.51 -6.81
C LEU A 254 -2.36 -7.61 -7.71
N PRO A 255 -2.42 -8.90 -7.31
CA PRO A 255 -2.94 -9.96 -8.18
C PRO A 255 -4.38 -9.69 -8.65
N GLY A 256 -5.28 -9.31 -7.73
CA GLY A 256 -6.66 -8.99 -8.07
C GLY A 256 -6.79 -7.77 -9.00
N ARG A 257 -5.97 -6.74 -8.78
CA ARG A 257 -5.93 -5.53 -9.65
C ARG A 257 -5.43 -5.86 -11.05
N LEU A 258 -4.39 -6.67 -11.17
CA LEU A 258 -3.83 -7.10 -12.46
C LEU A 258 -4.85 -7.93 -13.23
N LEU A 259 -5.49 -8.91 -12.58
CA LEU A 259 -6.53 -9.73 -13.20
C LEU A 259 -7.71 -8.88 -13.66
N ALA A 260 -8.22 -7.99 -12.81
CA ALA A 260 -9.32 -7.08 -13.16
C ALA A 260 -8.96 -6.12 -14.32
N ALA A 261 -7.70 -5.65 -14.39
CA ALA A 261 -7.24 -4.82 -15.49
C ALA A 261 -7.16 -5.60 -16.81
N ARG A 262 -6.61 -6.83 -16.77
CA ARG A 262 -6.53 -7.72 -17.93
C ARG A 262 -7.92 -8.07 -18.48
N LEU A 263 -8.84 -8.47 -17.60
CA LEU A 263 -10.21 -8.83 -18.00
C LEU A 263 -10.94 -7.66 -18.65
N ARG A 264 -10.85 -6.47 -18.04
CA ARG A 264 -11.44 -5.25 -18.64
C ARG A 264 -10.85 -4.92 -20.01
N ALA A 265 -9.55 -5.08 -20.19
CA ALA A 265 -8.89 -4.83 -21.47
C ALA A 265 -9.26 -5.86 -22.55
N ALA A 266 -9.60 -7.08 -22.14
CA ALA A 266 -10.07 -8.15 -23.01
C ALA A 266 -11.59 -8.12 -23.25
N GLU A 267 -12.32 -7.15 -22.69
CA GLU A 267 -13.80 -7.13 -22.65
C GLU A 267 -14.39 -8.44 -22.08
N ASP A 268 -13.66 -9.08 -21.16
CA ASP A 268 -14.05 -10.31 -20.51
C ASP A 268 -14.81 -10.00 -19.21
N GLU A 269 -16.07 -10.40 -19.16
CA GLU A 269 -16.96 -10.22 -18.01
C GLU A 269 -16.76 -11.27 -16.91
N THR A 270 -15.77 -12.16 -17.03
CA THR A 270 -15.46 -13.15 -16.01
C THR A 270 -15.19 -12.45 -14.67
N PRO A 271 -15.92 -12.78 -13.60
CA PRO A 271 -15.72 -12.13 -12.31
C PRO A 271 -14.37 -12.54 -11.70
N VAL A 272 -13.68 -11.56 -11.11
CA VAL A 272 -12.53 -11.83 -10.24
C VAL A 272 -13.05 -12.50 -8.96
N SER A 273 -12.39 -13.56 -8.51
CA SER A 273 -12.78 -14.24 -7.28
C SER A 273 -12.82 -13.27 -6.10
N THR A 274 -13.81 -13.46 -5.21
CA THR A 274 -14.05 -12.56 -4.07
C THR A 274 -12.79 -12.45 -3.21
N VAL A 275 -12.06 -13.56 -3.03
CA VAL A 275 -10.78 -13.60 -2.31
C VAL A 275 -9.76 -12.64 -2.92
N LEU A 276 -9.52 -12.69 -4.23
CA LEU A 276 -8.54 -11.81 -4.90
C LEU A 276 -9.03 -10.36 -4.95
N ALA A 277 -10.33 -10.15 -5.16
CA ALA A 277 -10.93 -8.82 -5.20
C ALA A 277 -10.80 -8.09 -3.86
N THR A 278 -10.90 -8.82 -2.74
CA THR A 278 -10.87 -8.21 -1.39
C THR A 278 -9.53 -8.33 -0.69
N LEU A 279 -8.55 -9.09 -1.21
CA LEU A 279 -7.36 -9.50 -0.46
C LEU A 279 -6.59 -8.33 0.17
N GLY A 280 -6.41 -7.23 -0.56
CA GLY A 280 -5.76 -6.04 -0.02
C GLY A 280 -6.50 -5.44 1.18
N SER A 281 -7.84 -5.40 1.14
CA SER A 281 -8.68 -4.95 2.26
C SER A 281 -8.68 -5.96 3.41
N THR A 282 -8.74 -7.26 3.11
CA THR A 282 -8.64 -8.36 4.07
C THR A 282 -7.33 -8.26 4.86
N VAL A 283 -6.20 -8.06 4.18
CA VAL A 283 -4.90 -7.84 4.83
C VAL A 283 -4.88 -6.53 5.63
N ARG A 284 -5.38 -5.42 5.07
CA ARG A 284 -5.37 -4.11 5.74
C ARG A 284 -6.12 -4.13 7.07
N GLU A 285 -7.27 -4.77 7.10
CA GLU A 285 -8.12 -4.84 8.28
C GLU A 285 -7.73 -5.99 9.23
N GLY A 286 -6.79 -6.86 8.81
CA GLY A 286 -6.30 -8.00 9.58
C GLY A 286 -7.33 -9.10 9.74
N CYS A 287 -8.04 -9.38 8.65
CA CYS A 287 -8.97 -10.48 8.51
C CYS A 287 -8.32 -11.63 7.70
N ASP A 288 -8.88 -12.83 7.81
CA ASP A 288 -8.38 -14.06 7.15
C ASP A 288 -9.29 -14.55 6.00
N SER A 289 -10.40 -13.87 5.75
CA SER A 289 -11.39 -14.22 4.72
C SER A 289 -12.23 -13.01 4.30
N PRO A 290 -12.92 -13.06 3.15
CA PRO A 290 -13.92 -12.06 2.76
C PRO A 290 -15.06 -11.93 3.78
N ASP A 291 -15.52 -13.04 4.35
CA ASP A 291 -16.61 -13.06 5.35
C ASP A 291 -16.23 -12.32 6.64
N ASN A 292 -15.03 -12.58 7.16
CA ASN A 292 -14.50 -11.87 8.33
C ASN A 292 -14.29 -10.36 8.02
N LEU A 293 -13.83 -10.03 6.80
CA LEU A 293 -13.76 -8.64 6.36
C LEU A 293 -15.15 -7.97 6.32
N ALA A 294 -16.16 -8.68 5.82
CA ALA A 294 -17.53 -8.17 5.77
C ALA A 294 -18.09 -7.92 7.17
N VAL A 295 -17.88 -8.82 8.15
CA VAL A 295 -18.22 -8.56 9.56
C VAL A 295 -17.51 -7.32 10.08
N ARG A 296 -16.21 -7.21 9.83
CA ARG A 296 -15.39 -6.08 10.28
C ARG A 296 -15.91 -4.73 9.77
N LEU A 297 -16.38 -4.69 8.52
CA LEU A 297 -16.94 -3.48 7.91
C LEU A 297 -18.38 -3.20 8.36
N HIS A 298 -19.20 -4.25 8.55
CA HIS A 298 -20.56 -4.15 9.08
C HIS A 298 -20.58 -3.54 10.50
N LEU A 299 -19.70 -4.02 11.39
CA LEU A 299 -19.55 -3.49 12.75
C LEU A 299 -18.89 -2.10 12.81
N THR A 300 -18.47 -1.55 11.67
CA THR A 300 -17.71 -0.30 11.51
C THR A 300 -16.28 -0.35 12.08
N ARG A 301 -15.43 0.59 11.62
CA ARG A 301 -14.03 0.70 12.05
C ARG A 301 -13.83 1.11 13.52
N SER A 302 -14.89 1.52 14.21
CA SER A 302 -14.85 1.89 15.64
C SER A 302 -14.61 0.67 16.56
N VAL A 303 -15.08 -0.50 16.15
CA VAL A 303 -14.82 -1.76 16.86
C VAL A 303 -13.37 -2.17 16.64
N SER A 304 -12.72 -2.78 17.63
CA SER A 304 -11.34 -3.27 17.45
C SER A 304 -11.31 -4.51 16.55
N ARG A 305 -10.20 -4.76 15.84
CA ARG A 305 -10.02 -5.97 15.01
C ARG A 305 -10.28 -7.26 15.82
N VAL A 306 -9.80 -7.31 17.06
CA VAL A 306 -9.96 -8.48 17.94
C VAL A 306 -11.43 -8.70 18.28
N ALA A 307 -12.16 -7.63 18.65
CA ALA A 307 -13.58 -7.71 18.96
C ALA A 307 -14.41 -8.09 17.72
N ALA A 308 -14.07 -7.53 16.54
CA ALA A 308 -14.71 -7.91 15.29
C ALA A 308 -14.46 -9.39 14.94
N ARG A 309 -13.27 -9.92 15.23
CA ARG A 309 -12.98 -11.35 15.07
C ARG A 309 -13.82 -12.21 16.01
N GLN A 310 -13.92 -11.83 17.28
CA GLN A 310 -14.74 -12.55 18.25
C GLN A 310 -16.22 -12.59 17.82
N HIS A 311 -16.73 -11.47 17.30
CA HIS A 311 -18.08 -11.39 16.75
C HIS A 311 -18.25 -12.26 15.50
N TYR A 312 -17.28 -12.25 14.59
CA TYR A 312 -17.28 -13.16 13.44
C TYR A 312 -17.34 -14.63 13.88
N ASP A 313 -16.52 -15.01 14.86
CA ASP A 313 -16.48 -16.38 15.38
C ASP A 313 -17.80 -16.77 16.07
N SER A 314 -18.52 -15.83 16.73
CA SER A 314 -19.81 -16.11 17.36
C SER A 314 -20.95 -16.31 16.34
N ILE A 315 -20.98 -15.53 15.26
CA ILE A 315 -22.03 -15.64 14.24
C ILE A 315 -21.71 -16.67 13.14
N ARG A 316 -20.51 -17.25 13.14
CA ARG A 316 -19.97 -18.08 12.05
C ARG A 316 -20.88 -19.22 11.61
N HIS A 317 -21.62 -19.81 12.55
CA HIS A 317 -22.54 -20.92 12.28
C HIS A 317 -23.79 -20.51 11.48
N HIS A 318 -24.15 -19.22 11.51
CA HIS A 318 -25.26 -18.65 10.75
C HIS A 318 -24.84 -18.14 9.36
N ILE A 319 -23.53 -18.05 9.11
CA ILE A 319 -23.00 -17.60 7.83
C ILE A 319 -23.18 -18.72 6.79
N GLN A 320 -24.06 -18.50 5.83
CA GLN A 320 -24.22 -19.42 4.69
C GLN A 320 -22.94 -19.41 3.82
N PRO A 321 -22.56 -20.52 3.16
CA PRO A 321 -21.45 -20.51 2.21
C PRO A 321 -21.72 -19.57 1.03
N GLY A 322 -20.77 -18.67 0.73
CA GLY A 322 -20.82 -17.79 -0.44
C GLY A 322 -20.32 -18.44 -1.72
N SER A 323 -20.59 -17.82 -2.87
CA SER A 323 -19.99 -18.22 -4.15
C SER A 323 -18.55 -17.71 -4.25
N PRO A 324 -17.58 -18.46 -4.81
CA PRO A 324 -16.19 -18.01 -4.94
C PRO A 324 -16.01 -16.70 -5.73
N ASN A 325 -16.99 -16.36 -6.56
CA ASN A 325 -16.98 -15.19 -7.44
C ASN A 325 -18.17 -14.26 -7.16
N GLU A 326 -18.79 -14.34 -5.97
CA GLU A 326 -19.82 -13.37 -5.59
C GLU A 326 -19.22 -11.96 -5.46
N SER A 327 -20.05 -10.95 -5.67
CA SER A 327 -19.61 -9.59 -5.39
C SER A 327 -19.41 -9.42 -3.88
N PHE A 328 -18.53 -8.50 -3.49
CA PHE A 328 -18.33 -8.25 -2.06
C PHE A 328 -19.58 -7.63 -1.39
N ASP A 329 -20.45 -6.99 -2.17
CA ASP A 329 -21.74 -6.50 -1.67
C ASP A 329 -22.67 -7.66 -1.31
N ASP A 330 -22.70 -8.73 -2.11
CA ASP A 330 -23.44 -9.96 -1.79
C ASP A 330 -22.89 -10.62 -0.52
N THR A 331 -21.55 -10.65 -0.36
CA THR A 331 -20.90 -11.13 0.88
C THR A 331 -21.37 -10.30 2.09
N LEU A 332 -21.43 -8.96 1.96
CA LEU A 332 -21.89 -8.08 3.03
C LEU A 332 -23.36 -8.33 3.40
N GLU A 333 -24.24 -8.51 2.42
CA GLU A 333 -25.64 -8.85 2.67
C GLU A 333 -25.80 -10.19 3.37
N ARG A 334 -25.05 -11.21 2.94
CA ARG A 334 -25.03 -12.53 3.58
C ARG A 334 -24.60 -12.44 5.05
N ILE A 335 -23.58 -11.63 5.36
CA ILE A 335 -23.15 -11.39 6.74
C ILE A 335 -24.21 -10.64 7.56
N ARG A 336 -24.85 -9.61 7.01
CA ARG A 336 -25.93 -8.88 7.71
C ARG A 336 -27.09 -9.81 8.07
N ASN A 337 -27.46 -10.71 7.17
CA ASN A 337 -28.51 -11.69 7.42
C ASN A 337 -28.09 -12.68 8.52
N ALA A 338 -26.86 -13.18 8.49
CA ALA A 338 -26.34 -14.06 9.54
C ALA A 338 -26.31 -13.39 10.92
N ASP A 339 -25.95 -12.12 10.98
CA ASP A 339 -25.94 -11.32 12.21
C ASP A 339 -27.35 -11.12 12.77
N ILE A 340 -28.33 -10.84 11.91
CA ILE A 340 -29.75 -10.77 12.29
C ILE A 340 -30.23 -12.12 12.83
N MET A 341 -29.89 -13.24 12.19
CA MET A 341 -30.27 -14.57 12.65
C MET A 341 -29.69 -14.88 14.04
N ALA A 342 -28.42 -14.58 14.27
CA ALA A 342 -27.78 -14.77 15.57
C ALA A 342 -28.47 -13.97 16.68
N SER A 343 -28.98 -12.77 16.38
CA SER A 343 -29.68 -11.95 17.37
C SER A 343 -31.02 -12.53 17.84
N PHE A 344 -31.63 -13.44 17.09
CA PHE A 344 -32.86 -14.12 17.51
C PHE A 344 -32.58 -15.26 18.50
N ASP A 345 -31.48 -15.99 18.31
CA ASP A 345 -31.07 -17.06 19.22
C ASP A 345 -30.77 -16.51 20.63
N ASP A 346 -30.16 -15.32 20.71
CA ASP A 346 -29.91 -14.61 21.97
C ASP A 346 -31.21 -14.22 22.71
N ILE A 347 -32.32 -14.00 21.98
CA ILE A 347 -33.62 -13.62 22.55
C ILE A 347 -34.35 -14.86 23.09
N ASP A 348 -34.27 -15.98 22.36
CA ASP A 348 -34.90 -17.24 22.77
C ASP A 348 -34.23 -17.81 24.02
N ASP A 349 -32.90 -17.70 24.14
CA ASP A 349 -32.14 -18.09 25.35
C ASP A 349 -32.53 -17.27 26.59
N LEU A 350 -32.86 -15.98 26.43
CA LEU A 350 -33.36 -15.13 27.53
C LEU A 350 -34.80 -15.45 27.95
N SER A 351 -35.57 -16.12 27.10
CA SER A 351 -36.96 -16.49 27.37
C SER A 351 -37.12 -17.90 27.97
N GLY A 352 -36.08 -18.74 27.89
CA GLY A 352 -36.07 -20.12 28.39
C GLY A 352 -35.78 -20.31 29.89
N ASP A 353 -35.37 -19.25 30.59
CA ASP A 353 -34.98 -19.26 32.01
C ASP A 353 -36.10 -18.78 32.98
N SER A 354 -37.37 -18.85 32.56
CA SER A 354 -38.55 -18.43 33.37
C SER A 354 -39.32 -19.59 34.01
#